data_AF-A0A382FT82-F1
#
_entry.id   AF-A0A382FT82-F1
#
_cell.length_a   1.000
_cell.length_b   1.000
_cell.length_c   1.000
_cell.angle_alpha   90.00
_cell.angle_beta   90.00
_cell.angle_gamma   90.00
#
_symmetry.space_group_name_H-M   'P 1'
#
loop_
_entity.id
_entity.type
_entity.pdbx_description
1 polymer ?
#
loop_
_entity_poly.entity_id
_entity_poly.type
_entity_poly.pdbx_seq_one_letter_code
_entity_poly.pdbx_strand_id
1 'polypeptide(L)'
;MNGPSNDLNQQIRQVFKNYDIDDFIKKTSALALTWEQIREMSADPLVEIGAHTINHHALSKLTDFAVQKEMEGSRDKIESEINQKVEHFSYPFGTRKEVGQREFRIAKKCGFKTSTTTTIANIFKEHKDLLEQLPRIPVNQKRDNGKINYLNLWLNGTLPCIINKFKKIL
;
A
#
# COMPACT_ATOMS: atom_id res chain seq x y z
N MET A 1 5.14 11.41 25.46
CA MET A 1 4.88 10.01 25.85
C MET A 1 6.15 9.22 25.56
N ASN A 2 7.04 9.10 26.56
CA ASN A 2 8.36 8.46 26.42
C ASN A 2 8.50 7.36 27.50
N GLY A 3 7.72 6.29 27.37
CA GLY A 3 7.93 5.05 28.15
C GLY A 3 8.68 4.02 27.29
N PRO A 4 9.50 3.14 27.89
CA PRO A 4 10.20 2.10 27.14
C PRO A 4 9.18 1.17 26.46
N SER A 5 9.33 0.96 25.15
CA SER A 5 8.38 0.24 24.28
C SER A 5 8.01 -1.17 24.75
N ASN A 6 8.85 -1.82 25.57
CA ASN A 6 8.57 -3.11 26.18
C ASN A 6 7.41 -3.06 27.20
N ASP A 7 7.24 -1.96 27.92
CA ASP A 7 6.21 -1.83 28.96
C ASP A 7 4.82 -1.70 28.32
N LEU A 8 4.70 -0.92 27.23
CA LEU A 8 3.44 -0.75 26.51
C LEU A 8 2.96 -2.05 25.86
N ASN A 9 3.85 -2.78 25.18
CA ASN A 9 3.47 -4.05 24.54
C ASN A 9 3.04 -5.10 25.57
N GLN A 10 3.68 -5.12 26.73
CA GLN A 10 3.31 -6.01 27.83
C GLN A 10 1.94 -5.62 28.43
N GLN A 11 1.70 -4.33 28.64
CA GLN A 11 0.41 -3.82 29.11
C GLN A 11 -0.72 -4.10 28.11
N ILE A 12 -0.49 -3.92 26.81
CA ILE A 12 -1.44 -4.24 25.74
C ILE A 12 -1.76 -5.74 25.74
N ARG A 13 -0.73 -6.60 25.81
CA ARG A 13 -0.94 -8.07 25.92
C ARG A 13 -1.72 -8.43 27.18
N GLN A 14 -1.50 -7.75 28.29
CA GLN A 14 -2.22 -8.00 29.55
C GLN A 14 -3.71 -7.64 29.43
N VAL A 15 -4.04 -6.52 28.77
CA VAL A 15 -5.44 -6.14 28.47
C VAL A 15 -6.10 -7.21 27.61
N PHE A 16 -5.39 -7.67 26.59
CA PHE A 16 -5.91 -8.62 25.61
C PHE A 16 -5.92 -10.08 26.08
N LYS A 17 -5.18 -10.43 27.14
CA LYS A 17 -5.17 -11.78 27.73
C LYS A 17 -6.55 -12.27 28.18
N ASN A 18 -7.44 -11.34 28.54
CA ASN A 18 -8.80 -11.65 29.00
C ASN A 18 -9.85 -11.63 27.87
N TYR A 19 -9.43 -11.38 26.64
CA TYR A 19 -10.29 -11.39 25.47
C TYR A 19 -9.80 -12.49 24.52
N ASP A 20 -10.71 -13.15 23.81
CA ASP A 20 -10.38 -14.23 22.87
C ASP A 20 -9.78 -13.65 21.56
N ILE A 21 -8.56 -13.14 21.69
CA ILE A 21 -7.84 -12.36 20.68
C ILE A 21 -6.85 -13.24 19.91
N ASP A 22 -6.65 -14.48 20.35
CA ASP A 22 -5.97 -15.53 19.56
C ASP A 22 -6.66 -15.74 18.20
N ASP A 23 -7.94 -15.38 18.10
CA ASP A 23 -8.73 -15.44 16.87
C ASP A 23 -8.39 -14.33 15.85
N PHE A 24 -7.61 -13.30 16.17
CA PHE A 24 -7.30 -12.24 15.19
C PHE A 24 -6.44 -12.74 14.04
N ILE A 25 -5.41 -13.54 14.32
CA ILE A 25 -4.56 -14.12 13.28
C ILE A 25 -5.39 -15.08 12.43
N LYS A 26 -6.24 -15.88 13.07
CA LYS A 26 -7.13 -16.83 12.40
C LYS A 26 -8.16 -16.12 11.51
N LYS A 27 -8.82 -15.07 12.01
CA LYS A 27 -9.74 -14.22 11.24
C LYS A 27 -9.05 -13.51 10.08
N THR A 28 -7.88 -12.94 10.31
CA THR A 28 -7.11 -12.28 9.24
C THR A 28 -6.73 -13.29 8.17
N SER A 29 -6.27 -14.48 8.56
CA SER A 29 -5.95 -15.56 7.62
C SER A 29 -7.17 -16.06 6.86
N ALA A 30 -8.36 -16.07 7.48
CA ALA A 30 -9.61 -16.45 6.83
C ALA A 30 -10.14 -15.40 5.84
N LEU A 31 -9.71 -14.13 5.97
CA LEU A 31 -10.13 -13.02 5.10
C LEU A 31 -9.09 -12.68 4.02
N ALA A 32 -7.85 -13.09 4.21
CA ALA A 32 -6.77 -12.91 3.24
C ALA A 32 -6.79 -14.03 2.18
N LEU A 33 -6.19 -13.75 1.02
CA LEU A 33 -5.93 -14.77 0.02
C LEU A 33 -4.91 -15.77 0.55
N THR A 34 -5.11 -17.05 0.28
CA THR A 34 -4.11 -18.09 0.53
C THR A 34 -3.03 -18.07 -0.54
N TRP A 35 -1.85 -18.64 -0.26
CA TRP A 35 -0.80 -18.78 -1.27
C TRP A 35 -1.20 -19.65 -2.45
N GLU A 36 -2.10 -20.62 -2.25
CA GLU A 36 -2.67 -21.41 -3.34
C GLU A 36 -3.51 -20.52 -4.28
N GLN A 37 -4.40 -19.69 -3.73
CA GLN A 37 -5.18 -18.73 -4.51
C GLN A 37 -4.30 -17.69 -5.21
N ILE A 38 -3.26 -17.18 -4.54
CA ILE A 38 -2.32 -16.22 -5.14
C ILE A 38 -1.56 -16.88 -6.31
N ARG A 39 -1.11 -18.13 -6.16
CA ARG A 39 -0.47 -18.88 -7.26
C ARG A 39 -1.43 -19.09 -8.43
N GLU A 40 -2.65 -19.51 -8.15
CA GLU A 40 -3.70 -19.68 -9.17
C GLU A 40 -3.92 -18.38 -9.94
N MET A 41 -4.14 -17.27 -9.24
CA MET A 41 -4.34 -15.96 -9.86
C MET A 41 -3.11 -15.50 -10.65
N SER A 42 -1.90 -15.74 -10.15
CA SER A 42 -0.65 -15.34 -10.81
C SER A 42 -0.39 -16.07 -12.13
N ALA A 43 -1.09 -17.18 -12.41
CA ALA A 43 -0.98 -17.89 -13.67
C ALA A 43 -1.79 -17.23 -14.80
N ASP A 44 -2.72 -16.34 -14.47
CA ASP A 44 -3.53 -15.59 -15.45
C ASP A 44 -2.76 -14.35 -15.95
N PRO A 45 -2.54 -14.19 -17.27
CA PRO A 45 -1.83 -13.03 -17.82
C PRO A 45 -2.53 -11.68 -17.61
N LEU A 46 -3.79 -11.66 -17.15
CA LEU A 46 -4.53 -10.45 -16.81
C LEU A 46 -4.31 -9.99 -15.36
N VAL A 47 -3.63 -10.80 -14.54
CA VAL A 47 -3.39 -10.52 -13.13
C VAL A 47 -1.91 -10.24 -12.88
N GLU A 48 -1.65 -9.09 -12.26
CA GLU A 48 -0.32 -8.70 -11.78
C GLU A 48 -0.30 -8.69 -10.26
N ILE A 49 0.68 -9.36 -9.64
CA ILE A 49 0.84 -9.39 -8.17
C ILE A 49 1.94 -8.42 -7.76
N GLY A 50 1.55 -7.29 -7.15
CA GLY A 50 2.48 -6.29 -6.60
C GLY A 50 2.81 -6.50 -5.12
N ALA A 51 3.92 -5.90 -4.67
CA ALA A 51 4.34 -5.90 -3.27
C ALA A 51 3.63 -4.80 -2.44
N HIS A 52 3.38 -5.09 -1.16
CA HIS A 52 2.68 -4.16 -0.24
C HIS A 52 3.22 -4.20 1.21
N THR A 53 4.53 -4.40 1.35
CA THR A 53 5.22 -4.64 2.63
C THR A 53 4.83 -5.95 3.32
N ILE A 54 5.49 -6.25 4.44
CA ILE A 54 5.26 -7.48 5.21
C ILE A 54 4.19 -7.21 6.28
N ASN A 55 4.34 -6.11 7.02
CA ASN A 55 3.55 -5.85 8.23
C ASN A 55 2.61 -4.64 8.12
N HIS A 56 2.47 -4.05 6.93
CA HIS A 56 1.59 -2.90 6.65
C HIS A 56 1.79 -1.71 7.63
N HIS A 57 3.04 -1.47 8.06
CA HIS A 57 3.36 -0.35 8.93
C HIS A 57 3.33 0.98 8.17
N ALA A 58 3.02 2.07 8.89
CA ALA A 58 3.26 3.41 8.38
C ALA A 58 4.78 3.61 8.20
N LEU A 59 5.26 3.56 6.95
CA LEU A 59 6.69 3.53 6.65
C LEU A 59 7.43 4.77 7.19
N SER A 60 6.79 5.94 7.22
CA SER A 60 7.33 7.16 7.83
C SER A 60 7.73 7.02 9.32
N LYS A 61 7.25 5.98 10.01
CA LYS A 61 7.60 5.67 11.41
C LYS A 61 8.78 4.72 11.56
N LEU A 62 9.26 4.15 10.45
CA LEU A 62 10.37 3.21 10.42
C LEU A 62 11.69 3.89 10.07
N THR A 63 12.79 3.24 10.42
CA THR A 63 14.14 3.60 9.94
C THR A 63 14.31 3.16 8.48
N ASP A 64 15.28 3.75 7.77
CA ASP A 64 15.56 3.40 6.36
C ASP A 64 15.80 1.90 6.17
N PHE A 65 16.57 1.28 7.07
CA PHE A 65 16.82 -0.16 7.05
C PHE A 65 15.53 -0.98 7.21
N ALA A 66 14.64 -0.57 8.13
CA ALA A 66 13.38 -1.24 8.35
C ALA A 66 12.41 -1.05 7.16
N VAL A 67 12.38 0.13 6.53
CA VAL A 67 11.61 0.36 5.29
C VAL A 67 12.12 -0.55 4.17
N GLN A 68 13.44 -0.63 3.98
CA GLN A 68 14.03 -1.49 2.96
C GLN A 68 13.69 -2.97 3.20
N LYS A 69 13.82 -3.45 4.45
CA LYS A 69 13.43 -4.81 4.86
C LYS A 69 11.96 -5.11 4.57
N GLU A 70 11.07 -4.20 4.89
CA GLU A 70 9.62 -4.31 4.61
C GLU A 70 9.36 -4.42 3.10
N MET A 71 10.01 -3.58 2.30
CA MET A 71 9.85 -3.55 0.84
C MET A 71 10.42 -4.80 0.17
N GLU A 72 11.71 -5.06 0.33
CA GLU A 72 12.42 -6.18 -0.31
C GLU A 72 11.88 -7.50 0.20
N GLY A 73 11.68 -7.65 1.51
CA GLY A 73 11.19 -8.91 2.06
C GLY A 73 9.77 -9.25 1.58
N SER A 74 8.91 -8.25 1.33
CA SER A 74 7.59 -8.51 0.74
C SER A 74 7.68 -8.95 -0.72
N ARG A 75 8.56 -8.33 -1.52
CA ARG A 75 8.84 -8.73 -2.90
C ARG A 75 9.39 -10.16 -2.92
N ASP A 76 10.50 -10.40 -2.24
CA ASP A 76 11.21 -11.67 -2.26
C ASP A 76 10.32 -12.83 -1.79
N LYS A 77 9.47 -12.58 -0.78
CA LYS A 77 8.52 -13.58 -0.32
C LYS A 77 7.50 -13.93 -1.40
N ILE A 78 6.90 -12.95 -2.06
CA ILE A 78 5.94 -13.19 -3.15
C ILE A 78 6.63 -13.91 -4.31
N GLU A 79 7.79 -13.42 -4.76
CA GLU A 79 8.54 -14.03 -5.87
C GLU A 79 8.87 -15.51 -5.59
N SER A 80 9.21 -15.85 -4.35
CA SER A 80 9.46 -17.24 -3.94
C SER A 80 8.22 -18.15 -4.00
N GLU A 81 7.02 -17.57 -3.86
CA GLU A 81 5.75 -18.32 -3.82
C GLU A 81 5.14 -18.49 -5.21
N ILE A 82 5.32 -17.51 -6.11
CA ILE A 82 4.73 -17.52 -7.46
C ILE A 82 5.75 -17.80 -8.58
N ASN A 83 7.04 -17.78 -8.28
CA ASN A 83 8.15 -17.96 -9.24
C ASN A 83 8.11 -16.98 -10.43
N GLN A 84 7.72 -15.74 -10.16
CA GLN A 84 7.65 -14.63 -11.13
C GLN A 84 8.19 -13.37 -10.47
N LYS A 85 8.63 -12.41 -11.29
CA LYS A 85 9.14 -11.12 -10.78
C LYS A 85 8.00 -10.25 -10.26
N VAL A 86 8.25 -9.53 -9.17
CA VAL A 86 7.33 -8.54 -8.63
C VAL A 86 7.89 -7.14 -8.91
N GLU A 87 7.35 -6.50 -9.95
CA GLU A 87 7.88 -5.23 -10.46
C GLU A 87 7.25 -3.99 -9.77
N HIS A 88 6.10 -4.14 -9.14
CA HIS A 88 5.26 -3.02 -8.70
C HIS A 88 5.06 -3.00 -7.18
N PHE A 89 4.93 -1.79 -6.61
CA PHE A 89 4.74 -1.59 -5.18
C PHE A 89 3.56 -0.66 -4.85
N SER A 90 2.93 -0.89 -3.71
CA SER A 90 1.91 0.01 -3.14
C SER A 90 2.32 0.39 -1.71
N TYR A 91 2.26 1.68 -1.36
CA TYR A 91 2.59 2.12 0.00
C TYR A 91 1.42 1.87 0.97
N PRO A 92 1.64 1.25 2.16
CA PRO A 92 0.63 1.14 3.21
C PRO A 92 0.07 2.52 3.56
N PHE A 93 -1.26 2.64 3.57
CA PHE A 93 -2.03 3.89 3.69
C PHE A 93 -1.80 4.91 2.56
N GLY A 94 -0.54 5.15 2.16
CA GLY A 94 -0.14 5.86 0.95
C GLY A 94 -0.38 7.38 0.97
N THR A 95 -0.72 7.98 2.10
CA THR A 95 -0.88 9.44 2.21
C THR A 95 0.45 10.13 2.50
N ARG A 96 0.50 11.47 2.34
CA ARG A 96 1.68 12.30 2.64
C ARG A 96 2.16 12.21 4.10
N LYS A 97 1.36 11.64 5.01
CA LYS A 97 1.74 11.40 6.41
C LYS A 97 2.55 10.10 6.57
N GLU A 98 2.34 9.12 5.69
CA GLU A 98 2.95 7.79 5.77
C GLU A 98 4.08 7.59 4.76
N VAL A 99 4.09 8.36 3.67
CA VAL A 99 5.07 8.24 2.59
C VAL A 99 5.53 9.60 2.06
N GLY A 100 6.82 9.73 1.75
CA GLY A 100 7.42 10.88 1.10
C GLY A 100 8.74 10.56 0.38
N GLN A 101 9.56 11.59 0.16
CA GLN A 101 10.80 11.52 -0.64
C GLN A 101 11.80 10.46 -0.16
N ARG A 102 11.80 10.14 1.12
CA ARG A 102 12.64 9.08 1.69
C ARG A 102 12.20 7.70 1.18
N GLU A 103 10.92 7.36 1.33
CA GLU A 103 10.36 6.09 0.89
C GLU A 103 10.41 5.91 -0.62
N PHE A 104 10.18 6.99 -1.39
CA PHE A 104 10.27 6.96 -2.84
C PHE A 104 11.69 6.59 -3.29
N ARG A 105 12.71 7.19 -2.66
CA ARG A 105 14.12 6.87 -2.93
C ARG A 105 14.47 5.43 -2.55
N ILE A 106 13.94 4.93 -1.43
CA ILE A 106 14.17 3.54 -1.01
C ILE A 106 13.50 2.58 -1.99
N ALA A 107 12.25 2.81 -2.39
CA ALA A 107 11.55 1.98 -3.37
C ALA A 107 12.30 1.92 -4.71
N LYS A 108 12.83 3.06 -5.18
CA LYS A 108 13.72 3.10 -6.36
C LYS A 108 14.96 2.22 -6.18
N LYS A 109 15.63 2.30 -5.03
CA LYS A 109 16.82 1.49 -4.70
C LYS A 109 16.49 0.00 -4.62
N CYS A 110 15.30 -0.35 -4.13
CA CYS A 110 14.82 -1.72 -4.13
C CYS A 110 14.52 -2.24 -5.55
N GLY A 111 14.51 -1.38 -6.57
CA GLY A 111 14.37 -1.81 -7.97
C GLY A 111 12.92 -1.99 -8.45
N PHE A 112 11.93 -1.45 -7.73
CA PHE A 112 10.56 -1.42 -8.24
C PHE A 112 10.47 -0.53 -9.48
N LYS A 113 9.73 -0.99 -10.48
CA LYS A 113 9.45 -0.28 -11.73
C LYS A 113 8.49 0.87 -11.52
N THR A 114 7.47 0.67 -10.68
CA THR A 114 6.54 1.73 -10.25
C THR A 114 6.06 1.52 -8.82
N SER A 115 5.75 2.61 -8.13
CA SER A 115 5.12 2.57 -6.82
C SER A 115 3.94 3.53 -6.75
N THR A 116 2.86 3.12 -6.08
CA THR A 116 1.62 3.90 -6.01
C THR A 116 1.33 4.44 -4.61
N THR A 117 0.95 5.71 -4.55
CA THR A 117 0.45 6.38 -3.35
C THR A 117 -1.09 6.34 -3.32
N THR A 118 -1.71 6.96 -2.34
CA THR A 118 -3.16 7.28 -2.35
C THR A 118 -3.40 8.77 -2.58
N THR A 119 -2.41 9.49 -3.10
CA THR A 119 -2.59 10.88 -3.51
C THR A 119 -3.62 10.91 -4.64
N ILE A 120 -4.70 11.65 -4.43
CA ILE A 120 -5.77 11.83 -5.41
C ILE A 120 -5.33 12.91 -6.39
N ALA A 121 -4.92 12.51 -7.59
CA ALA A 121 -4.49 13.42 -8.64
C ALA A 121 -4.65 12.82 -10.04
N ASN A 122 -4.62 13.68 -11.05
CA ASN A 122 -4.51 13.28 -12.44
C ASN A 122 -3.07 12.92 -12.80
N ILE A 123 -2.89 12.07 -13.79
CA ILE A 123 -1.59 11.78 -14.38
C ILE A 123 -1.24 12.89 -15.39
N PHE A 124 0.02 13.30 -15.36
CA PHE A 124 0.61 14.30 -16.26
C PHE A 124 1.92 13.75 -16.84
N LYS A 125 2.42 14.34 -17.93
CA LYS A 125 3.66 13.89 -18.61
C LYS A 125 4.86 13.83 -17.68
N GLU A 126 4.92 14.74 -16.71
CA GLU A 126 5.98 14.86 -15.70
C GLU A 126 6.07 13.61 -14.80
N HIS A 127 4.99 12.84 -14.64
CA HIS A 127 4.99 11.61 -13.86
C HIS A 127 5.86 10.50 -14.46
N LYS A 128 6.24 10.60 -15.75
CA LYS A 128 7.18 9.65 -16.38
C LYS A 128 8.53 9.60 -15.65
N ASP A 129 8.88 10.69 -14.96
CA ASP A 129 10.13 10.83 -14.21
C ASP A 129 9.92 10.64 -12.69
N LEU A 130 8.70 10.27 -12.26
CA LEU A 130 8.24 10.14 -10.86
C LEU A 130 7.49 8.81 -10.62
N LEU A 131 8.01 7.71 -11.17
CA LEU A 131 7.34 6.40 -11.16
C LEU A 131 7.19 5.81 -9.76
N GLU A 132 7.95 6.28 -8.78
CA GLU A 132 7.90 5.83 -7.39
C GLU A 132 6.83 6.53 -6.56
N GLN A 133 6.06 7.47 -7.12
CA GLN A 133 5.04 8.21 -6.39
C GLN A 133 3.73 8.40 -7.16
N LEU A 134 3.38 7.43 -8.01
CA LEU A 134 2.20 7.55 -8.87
C LEU A 134 0.90 7.75 -8.05
N PRO A 135 0.03 8.71 -8.43
CA PRO A 135 -1.25 8.92 -7.78
C PRO A 135 -2.25 7.82 -8.13
N ARG A 136 -3.29 7.68 -7.31
CA ARG A 136 -4.40 6.75 -7.55
C ARG A 136 -5.75 7.43 -7.38
N ILE A 137 -6.74 6.91 -8.09
CA ILE A 137 -8.15 7.25 -7.92
C ILE A 137 -8.79 6.20 -7.02
N PRO A 138 -9.29 6.57 -5.83
CA PRO A 138 -9.98 5.63 -4.97
C PRO A 138 -11.38 5.34 -5.51
N VAL A 139 -11.72 4.07 -5.67
CA VAL A 139 -13.07 3.62 -6.03
C VAL A 139 -13.71 3.01 -4.79
N ASN A 140 -14.81 3.58 -4.29
CA ASN A 140 -15.56 2.96 -3.18
C ASN A 140 -17.01 3.46 -3.11
N GLN A 141 -17.91 2.56 -2.71
CA GLN A 141 -19.36 2.83 -2.64
C GLN A 141 -19.71 4.06 -1.79
N LYS A 142 -19.01 4.27 -0.66
CA LYS A 142 -19.26 5.41 0.23
C LYS A 142 -18.99 6.77 -0.44
N ARG A 143 -18.04 6.83 -1.38
CA ARG A 143 -17.71 8.06 -2.11
C ARG A 143 -18.54 8.21 -3.39
N ASP A 144 -18.87 7.11 -4.03
CA ASP A 144 -19.57 7.14 -5.31
C ASP A 144 -21.10 7.12 -5.15
N ASN A 145 -21.62 7.03 -3.91
CA ASN A 145 -23.06 6.97 -3.58
C ASN A 145 -23.85 5.96 -4.45
N GLY A 146 -23.18 4.89 -4.90
CA GLY A 146 -23.74 3.90 -5.83
C GLY A 146 -24.08 4.42 -7.24
N LYS A 147 -23.65 5.64 -7.61
CA LYS A 147 -23.93 6.25 -8.92
C LYS A 147 -22.70 6.19 -9.82
N ILE A 148 -22.82 5.46 -10.92
CA ILE A 148 -21.79 5.32 -11.99
C ILE A 148 -21.32 6.68 -12.52
N ASN A 149 -22.17 7.71 -12.50
CA ASN A 149 -21.81 9.05 -12.99
C ASN A 149 -20.61 9.68 -12.24
N TYR A 150 -20.36 9.33 -10.97
CA TYR A 150 -19.17 9.82 -10.26
C TYR A 150 -17.89 9.14 -10.75
N LEU A 151 -17.96 7.87 -11.15
CA LEU A 151 -16.82 7.15 -11.71
C LEU A 151 -16.31 7.85 -12.98
N ASN A 152 -17.21 8.29 -13.88
CA ASN A 152 -16.80 9.03 -15.08
C ASN A 152 -16.07 10.34 -14.73
N LEU A 153 -16.53 11.07 -13.70
CA LEU A 153 -15.89 12.31 -13.25
C LEU A 153 -14.53 12.07 -12.57
N TRP A 154 -14.34 10.89 -11.98
CA TRP A 154 -13.05 10.45 -11.48
C TRP A 154 -12.08 10.08 -12.62
N LEU A 155 -12.53 9.26 -13.56
CA LEU A 155 -11.71 8.72 -14.66
C LEU A 155 -11.32 9.80 -15.68
N ASN A 156 -12.20 10.76 -15.96
CA ASN A 156 -11.87 11.89 -16.84
C ASN A 156 -11.05 12.98 -16.14
N GLY A 157 -10.78 12.83 -14.84
CA GLY A 157 -9.94 13.74 -14.06
C GLY A 157 -10.59 15.02 -13.58
N THR A 158 -11.91 15.21 -13.78
CA THR A 158 -12.64 16.40 -13.31
C THR A 158 -12.62 16.50 -11.79
N LEU A 159 -12.97 15.42 -11.08
CA LEU A 159 -12.98 15.42 -9.61
C LEU A 159 -11.60 15.65 -9.00
N PRO A 160 -10.53 14.92 -9.40
CA PRO A 160 -9.18 15.23 -8.94
C PRO A 160 -8.75 16.67 -9.21
N CYS A 161 -9.14 17.24 -10.36
CA CYS A 161 -8.84 18.63 -10.70
C CYS A 161 -9.50 19.61 -9.71
N ILE A 162 -10.80 19.43 -9.44
CA ILE A 162 -11.56 20.24 -8.49
C ILE A 162 -10.99 20.12 -7.07
N ILE A 163 -10.73 18.89 -6.61
CA ILE A 163 -10.15 18.61 -5.28
C ILE A 163 -8.81 19.33 -5.10
N ASN A 164 -8.00 19.36 -6.15
CA ASN A 164 -6.69 20.00 -6.14
C ASN A 164 -6.73 21.48 -6.55
N LYS A 165 -7.93 22.09 -6.65
CA LYS A 165 -8.10 23.50 -7.04
C LYS A 165 -7.39 23.85 -8.36
N PHE A 166 -7.51 22.97 -9.34
CA PHE A 166 -6.87 23.08 -10.66
C PHE A 166 -5.33 23.13 -10.63
N LYS A 167 -4.70 22.77 -9.50
CA LYS A 167 -3.25 22.65 -9.39
C LYS A 167 -2.80 21.27 -9.87
N LYS A 168 -1.68 21.24 -10.59
CA LYS A 168 -0.94 20.00 -10.85
C LYS A 168 -0.38 19.49 -9.53
N ILE A 169 -0.66 18.24 -9.21
CA ILE A 169 -0.02 17.50 -8.13
C ILE A 169 0.96 16.55 -8.79
N LEU A 170 2.23 16.70 -8.43
CA LEU A 170 3.34 15.84 -8.84
C LEU A 170 3.87 15.09 -7.61
#